data_AF-A0A1G9HQN3-F1
#
_entry.id   AF-A0A1G9HQN3-F1
#
_cell.length_a   1.000
_cell.length_b   1.000
_cell.length_c   1.000
_cell.angle_alpha   90.00
_cell.angle_beta   90.00
_cell.angle_gamma   90.00
#
_symmetry.space_group_name_H-M   'P 1'
#
loop_
_entity.id
_entity.type
_entity.pdbx_description
1 polymer ?
#
loop_
_entity_poly.entity_id
_entity_poly.type
_entity_poly.pdbx_seq_one_letter_code
_entity_poly.pdbx_strand_id
1 'polypeptide(L)'
;ASVKRLFLMSSAPSGLSRLYIMVRDFAGGRSEALKKLLNDEISARARSNVVESKKFSERLEQAVARYHTNAISTVEVLQELIELAHDIREARKRGEEEGLTEEEIAFYDALATNESAIEVLGNDSLKLIAHELLESLKSNVTVDWSHRESARARMRVLVKRILRKYGYPPDLQDAAIRTVLQQAEALSSQWAN
;
A
#
# COMPACT_ATOMS: atom_id res chain seq x y z
N ALA A 1 24.56 -58.32 -16.50
CA ALA A 1 23.55 -58.14 -15.45
C ALA A 1 24.26 -57.93 -14.11
N SER A 2 23.67 -57.18 -13.17
CA SER A 2 24.02 -57.17 -11.72
C SER A 2 24.80 -56.01 -11.09
N VAL A 3 24.84 -54.80 -11.67
CA VAL A 3 25.19 -53.60 -10.85
C VAL A 3 24.21 -52.43 -11.05
N LYS A 4 23.59 -52.29 -12.24
CA LYS A 4 22.59 -51.25 -12.53
C LYS A 4 21.20 -51.48 -11.93
N ARG A 5 21.00 -52.55 -11.16
CA ARG A 5 19.71 -52.95 -10.56
C ARG A 5 19.69 -52.88 -9.03
N LEU A 6 20.73 -52.31 -8.40
CA LEU A 6 20.79 -52.12 -6.94
C LEU A 6 20.57 -50.67 -6.48
N PHE A 7 20.51 -49.70 -7.40
CA PHE A 7 20.31 -48.28 -7.04
C PHE A 7 18.85 -47.80 -7.22
N LEU A 8 17.94 -48.73 -7.54
CA LEU A 8 16.50 -48.47 -7.72
C LEU A 8 15.62 -49.24 -6.72
N MET A 9 16.10 -49.41 -5.48
CA MET A 9 15.24 -49.85 -4.38
C MET A 9 15.37 -48.90 -3.20
N SER A 10 14.36 -48.04 -3.07
CA SER A 10 13.67 -47.71 -1.83
C SER A 10 14.54 -47.44 -0.60
N SER A 11 14.95 -46.18 -0.44
CA SER A 11 14.95 -45.61 0.90
C SER A 11 13.76 -44.67 0.98
N ALA A 12 12.64 -45.18 1.51
CA ALA A 12 11.55 -44.32 1.92
C ALA A 12 12.14 -43.21 2.82
N PRO A 13 11.80 -41.93 2.61
CA PRO A 13 12.32 -40.86 3.44
C PRO A 13 12.07 -41.20 4.90
N SER A 14 13.10 -41.02 5.75
CA SER A 14 13.00 -41.26 7.20
C SER A 14 11.77 -40.56 7.79
N GLY A 15 11.27 -41.03 8.93
CA GLY A 15 10.14 -40.39 9.61
C GLY A 15 10.33 -38.87 9.80
N LEU A 16 11.55 -38.45 10.11
CA LEU A 16 11.92 -37.04 10.24
C LEU A 16 11.94 -36.30 8.89
N SER A 17 12.42 -36.93 7.81
CA SER A 17 12.39 -36.34 6.47
C SER A 17 10.96 -36.16 5.95
N ARG A 18 10.06 -37.12 6.22
CA ARG A 18 8.61 -36.98 5.92
C ARG A 18 7.97 -35.87 6.72
N LEU A 19 8.28 -35.77 8.02
CA LEU A 19 7.77 -34.71 8.88
C LEU A 19 8.25 -33.33 8.41
N TYR A 20 9.52 -33.20 8.03
CA TYR A 20 10.07 -31.96 7.48
C TYR A 20 9.37 -31.52 6.19
N ILE A 21 9.16 -32.45 5.24
CA ILE A 21 8.44 -32.15 3.99
C ILE A 21 7.01 -31.71 4.29
N MET A 22 6.30 -32.43 5.16
CA MET A 22 4.93 -32.10 5.54
C MET A 22 4.83 -30.71 6.20
N VAL A 23 5.74 -30.37 7.11
CA VAL A 23 5.78 -29.06 7.76
C VAL A 23 6.10 -27.95 6.76
N ARG A 24 7.06 -28.17 5.86
CA ARG A 24 7.42 -27.20 4.80
C ARG A 24 6.26 -26.95 3.85
N ASP A 25 5.61 -28.00 3.37
CA ASP A 25 4.52 -27.89 2.40
C ASP A 25 3.28 -27.25 3.05
N PHE A 26 2.99 -27.57 4.33
CA PHE A 26 1.96 -26.88 5.10
C PHE A 26 2.27 -25.39 5.28
N ALA A 27 3.50 -25.04 5.63
CA ALA A 27 3.92 -23.65 5.79
C ALA A 27 3.86 -22.88 4.46
N GLY A 28 4.25 -23.50 3.33
CA GLY A 28 4.13 -22.92 1.99
C GLY A 28 2.68 -22.71 1.54
N GLY A 29 1.77 -23.64 1.88
CA GLY A 29 0.34 -23.47 1.64
C GLY A 29 -0.25 -22.29 2.42
N ARG A 30 0.19 -22.09 3.68
CA ARG A 30 -0.24 -20.95 4.50
C ARG A 30 0.25 -19.61 3.96
N SER A 31 1.50 -19.54 3.47
CA SER A 31 2.04 -18.28 2.94
C SER A 31 1.29 -17.83 1.69
N GLU A 32 0.91 -18.76 0.80
CA GLU A 32 0.15 -18.40 -0.40
C GLU A 32 -1.28 -17.95 -0.07
N ALA A 33 -1.94 -18.62 0.89
CA ALA A 33 -3.25 -18.20 1.38
C ALA A 33 -3.21 -16.80 2.01
N LEU A 34 -2.22 -16.55 2.88
CA LEU A 34 -2.06 -15.24 3.53
C LEU A 34 -1.71 -14.14 2.52
N LYS A 35 -0.81 -14.41 1.57
CA LYS A 35 -0.50 -13.50 0.47
C LYS A 35 -1.76 -13.11 -0.31
N LYS A 36 -2.63 -14.08 -0.64
CA LYS A 36 -3.88 -13.80 -1.35
C LYS A 36 -4.80 -12.88 -0.53
N LEU A 37 -5.00 -13.18 0.76
CA LEU A 37 -5.82 -12.35 1.64
C LEU A 37 -5.28 -10.93 1.78
N LEU A 38 -3.95 -10.79 1.92
CA LEU A 38 -3.30 -9.48 1.99
C LEU A 38 -3.46 -8.70 0.69
N ASN A 39 -3.30 -9.36 -0.46
CA ASN A 39 -3.49 -8.73 -1.76
C ASN A 39 -4.93 -8.24 -1.95
N ASP A 40 -5.92 -9.04 -1.54
CA ASP A 40 -7.34 -8.66 -1.61
C ASP A 40 -7.64 -7.45 -0.70
N GLU A 41 -7.09 -7.43 0.52
CA GLU A 41 -7.22 -6.31 1.47
C GLU A 41 -6.56 -5.03 0.95
N ILE A 42 -5.32 -5.13 0.44
CA ILE A 42 -4.60 -3.99 -0.18
C ILE A 42 -5.38 -3.45 -1.37
N SER A 43 -5.93 -4.33 -2.21
CA SER A 43 -6.74 -3.94 -3.37
C SER A 43 -8.05 -3.26 -2.98
N ALA A 44 -8.68 -3.68 -1.88
CA ALA A 44 -9.84 -3.00 -1.34
C ALA A 44 -9.48 -1.59 -0.87
N ARG A 45 -8.35 -1.43 -0.17
CA ARG A 45 -7.84 -0.14 0.32
C ARG A 45 -7.38 0.80 -0.78
N ALA A 46 -6.97 0.28 -1.95
CA ALA A 46 -6.54 1.10 -3.08
C ALA A 46 -7.63 2.07 -3.57
N ARG A 47 -8.90 1.81 -3.24
CA ARG A 47 -10.03 2.68 -3.55
C ARG A 47 -10.15 3.89 -2.63
N SER A 48 -9.59 3.82 -1.42
CA SER A 48 -9.67 4.89 -0.41
C SER A 48 -8.33 5.57 -0.16
N ASN A 49 -7.19 4.86 -0.20
CA ASN A 49 -5.86 5.43 0.03
C ASN A 49 -4.81 4.81 -0.91
N VAL A 50 -4.45 5.54 -1.96
CA VAL A 50 -3.52 5.06 -3.00
C VAL A 50 -2.08 4.96 -2.50
N VAL A 51 -1.70 5.81 -1.53
CA VAL A 51 -0.34 5.87 -0.99
C VAL A 51 -0.04 4.66 -0.13
N GLU A 52 -0.90 4.39 0.85
CA GLU A 52 -0.72 3.23 1.72
C GLU A 52 -0.83 1.93 0.93
N SER A 53 -1.79 1.86 0.00
CA SER A 53 -1.98 0.66 -0.83
C SER A 53 -0.74 0.36 -1.68
N LYS A 54 -0.13 1.39 -2.27
CA LYS A 54 1.15 1.25 -2.99
C LYS A 54 2.26 0.77 -2.06
N LYS A 55 2.44 1.41 -0.90
CA LYS A 55 3.46 1.04 0.10
C LYS A 55 3.32 -0.42 0.56
N PHE A 56 2.09 -0.86 0.83
CA PHE A 56 1.82 -2.24 1.27
C PHE A 56 1.99 -3.25 0.12
N SER A 57 1.57 -2.90 -1.10
CA SER A 57 1.80 -3.74 -2.28
C SER A 57 3.29 -3.97 -2.53
N GLU A 58 4.10 -2.91 -2.50
CA GLU A 58 5.55 -2.99 -2.69
C GLU A 58 6.21 -3.87 -1.59
N ARG A 59 5.80 -3.73 -0.33
CA ARG A 59 6.29 -4.59 0.76
C ARG A 59 5.89 -6.06 0.57
N LEU A 60 4.65 -6.32 0.15
CA LEU A 60 4.19 -7.68 -0.14
C LEU A 60 5.00 -8.32 -1.27
N GLU A 61 5.17 -7.59 -2.37
CA GLU A 61 5.95 -8.03 -3.53
C GLU A 61 7.41 -8.32 -3.16
N GLN A 62 8.04 -7.46 -2.36
CA GLN A 62 9.41 -7.65 -1.88
C GLN A 62 9.56 -8.88 -0.98
N ALA A 63 8.62 -9.11 -0.06
CA ALA A 63 8.62 -10.31 0.79
C ALA A 63 8.51 -11.58 -0.06
N VAL A 64 7.56 -11.60 -1.00
CA VAL A 64 7.32 -12.72 -1.90
C VAL A 64 8.52 -12.96 -2.84
N ALA A 65 9.15 -11.90 -3.37
CA ALA A 65 10.32 -12.01 -4.23
C ALA A 65 11.53 -12.59 -3.49
N ARG A 66 11.79 -12.16 -2.25
CA ARG A 66 12.85 -12.72 -1.40
C ARG A 66 12.61 -14.19 -1.08
N TYR A 67 11.35 -14.58 -0.88
CA TYR A 67 11.00 -15.99 -0.69
C TYR A 67 11.25 -16.82 -1.96
N HIS A 68 10.81 -16.35 -3.13
CA HIS A 68 11.01 -17.07 -4.39
C HIS A 68 12.48 -17.20 -4.81
N THR A 69 13.32 -16.24 -4.41
CA THR A 69 14.77 -16.29 -4.63
C THR A 69 15.51 -17.12 -3.57
N ASN A 70 14.78 -17.75 -2.63
CA ASN A 70 15.33 -18.44 -1.45
C ASN A 70 16.24 -17.56 -0.58
N ALA A 71 16.09 -16.23 -0.67
CA ALA A 71 16.81 -15.28 0.18
C ALA A 71 16.27 -15.29 1.63
N ILE A 72 15.02 -15.72 1.81
CA ILE A 72 14.39 -15.97 3.12
C ILE A 72 13.68 -17.33 3.11
N SER A 73 13.56 -17.94 4.28
CA SER A 73 12.86 -19.20 4.52
C SER A 73 11.34 -19.03 4.57
N THR A 74 10.62 -20.16 4.52
CA THR A 74 9.15 -20.17 4.65
C THR A 74 8.66 -19.60 5.98
N VAL A 75 9.43 -19.75 7.07
CA VAL A 75 9.06 -19.18 8.38
C VAL A 75 9.25 -17.67 8.38
N GLU A 76 10.34 -17.18 7.79
CA GLU A 76 10.63 -15.75 7.69
C GLU A 76 9.62 -15.02 6.80
N VAL A 77 9.26 -15.57 5.63
CA VAL A 77 8.21 -14.93 4.80
C VAL A 77 6.86 -14.91 5.52
N LEU A 78 6.50 -15.97 6.26
CA LEU A 78 5.26 -15.98 7.04
C LEU A 78 5.28 -14.88 8.10
N GLN A 79 6.41 -14.66 8.77
CA GLN A 79 6.57 -13.61 9.76
C GLN A 79 6.41 -12.21 9.13
N GLU A 80 7.06 -11.96 7.98
CA GLU A 80 6.92 -10.69 7.26
C GLU A 80 5.48 -10.43 6.81
N LEU A 81 4.76 -11.47 6.36
CA LEU A 81 3.35 -11.36 5.97
C LEU A 81 2.45 -11.09 7.20
N ILE A 82 2.73 -11.68 8.35
CA ILE A 82 2.00 -11.41 9.60
C ILE A 82 2.23 -9.96 10.06
N GLU A 83 3.46 -9.47 9.98
CA GLU A 83 3.80 -8.08 10.29
C GLU A 83 3.12 -7.11 9.33
N LEU A 84 3.11 -7.41 8.03
CA LEU A 84 2.37 -6.62 7.05
C LEU A 84 0.86 -6.59 7.37
N ALA A 85 0.27 -7.73 7.75
CA ALA A 85 -1.13 -7.80 8.17
C ALA A 85 -1.40 -6.93 9.41
N HIS A 86 -0.46 -6.88 10.35
CA HIS A 86 -0.54 -6.01 11.52
C HIS A 86 -0.51 -4.53 11.10
N ASP A 87 0.46 -4.13 10.29
CA ASP A 87 0.63 -2.73 9.86
C ASP A 87 -0.58 -2.22 9.06
N ILE A 88 -1.19 -3.06 8.22
CA ILE A 88 -2.43 -2.72 7.51
C ILE A 88 -3.58 -2.44 8.50
N ARG A 89 -3.70 -3.24 9.56
CA ARG A 89 -4.73 -3.05 10.58
C ARG A 89 -4.49 -1.79 11.42
N GLU A 90 -3.24 -1.50 11.79
CA GLU A 90 -2.93 -0.30 12.56
C GLU A 90 -3.09 0.98 11.72
N ALA A 91 -2.75 0.93 10.43
CA ALA A 91 -3.03 2.02 9.50
C ALA A 91 -4.52 2.37 9.42
N ARG A 92 -5.41 1.39 9.56
CA ARG A 92 -6.86 1.63 9.65
C ARG A 92 -7.25 2.39 10.92
N LYS A 93 -6.70 2.02 12.07
CA LYS A 93 -7.03 2.65 13.37
C LYS A 93 -6.51 4.07 13.49
N ARG A 94 -5.34 4.36 12.90
CA ARG A 94 -4.68 5.67 13.01
C ARG A 94 -5.58 6.83 12.57
N GLY A 95 -6.34 6.66 11.49
CA GLY A 95 -7.27 7.69 11.02
C GLY A 95 -8.35 8.01 12.06
N GLU A 96 -8.91 6.98 12.70
CA GLU A 96 -9.94 7.11 13.75
C GLU A 96 -9.39 7.82 15.00
N GLU A 97 -8.18 7.48 15.43
CA GLU A 97 -7.52 8.07 16.61
C GLU A 97 -7.16 9.54 16.42
N GLU A 98 -6.85 9.93 15.19
CA GLU A 98 -6.51 11.31 14.84
C GLU A 98 -7.74 12.19 14.54
N GLY A 99 -8.95 11.64 14.65
CA GLY A 99 -10.21 12.35 14.38
C GLY A 99 -10.41 12.73 12.91
N LEU A 100 -9.66 12.09 12.01
CA LEU A 100 -9.73 12.33 10.57
C LEU A 100 -10.67 11.32 9.92
N THR A 101 -11.43 11.78 8.93
CA THR A 101 -12.18 10.87 8.05
C THR A 101 -11.23 10.03 7.20
N GLU A 102 -11.72 8.91 6.65
CA GLU A 102 -10.93 8.07 5.73
C GLU A 102 -10.42 8.86 4.50
N GLU A 103 -11.18 9.85 4.05
CA GLU A 103 -10.78 10.71 2.93
C GLU A 103 -9.66 11.67 3.34
N GLU A 104 -9.78 12.32 4.50
CA GLU A 104 -8.78 13.26 5.01
C GLU A 104 -7.45 12.59 5.32
N ILE A 105 -7.46 11.41 5.95
CA ILE A 105 -6.22 10.67 6.22
C ILE A 105 -5.51 10.28 4.91
N ALA A 106 -6.26 9.95 3.87
CA ALA A 106 -5.68 9.62 2.57
C ALA A 106 -5.03 10.84 1.89
N PHE A 107 -5.61 12.02 2.01
CA PHE A 107 -4.97 13.26 1.56
C PHE A 107 -3.78 13.65 2.44
N TYR A 108 -3.85 13.43 3.74
CA TYR A 108 -2.72 13.61 4.65
C TYR A 108 -1.54 12.72 4.25
N ASP A 109 -1.78 11.42 4.05
CA ASP A 109 -0.74 10.47 3.62
C ASP A 109 -0.15 10.87 2.26
N ALA A 110 -0.97 11.37 1.32
CA ALA A 110 -0.50 11.91 0.05
C ALA A 110 0.49 13.07 0.20
N LEU A 111 0.27 13.96 1.17
CA LEU A 111 1.18 15.06 1.47
C LEU A 111 2.41 14.62 2.27
N ALA A 112 2.23 13.65 3.18
CA ALA A 112 3.23 13.11 4.07
C ALA A 112 4.20 12.13 3.38
N THR A 113 3.96 11.77 2.11
CA THR A 113 4.93 11.01 1.29
C THR A 113 6.30 11.68 1.21
N ASN A 114 6.37 12.99 1.43
CA ASN A 114 7.62 13.72 1.53
C ASN A 114 7.90 14.02 3.02
N GLU A 115 8.81 13.27 3.63
CA GLU A 115 9.14 13.39 5.06
C GLU A 115 9.56 14.82 5.44
N SER A 116 10.31 15.50 4.57
CA SER A 116 10.71 16.89 4.78
C SER A 116 9.53 17.88 4.85
N ALA A 117 8.37 17.55 4.26
CA ALA A 117 7.18 18.38 4.43
C ALA A 117 6.61 18.27 5.85
N ILE A 118 6.73 17.10 6.48
CA ILE A 118 6.34 16.88 7.88
C ILE A 118 7.27 17.67 8.80
N GLU A 119 8.58 17.62 8.54
CA GLU A 119 9.58 18.34 9.35
C GLU A 119 9.40 19.86 9.28
N VAL A 120 9.05 20.40 8.11
CA VAL A 120 8.94 21.85 7.89
C VAL A 120 7.58 22.40 8.35
N LEU A 121 6.48 21.70 8.07
CA LEU A 121 5.13 22.19 8.34
C LEU A 121 4.52 21.63 9.63
N GLY A 122 4.94 20.44 10.04
CA GLY A 122 4.31 19.70 11.13
C GLY A 122 2.99 19.04 10.74
N ASN A 123 2.57 18.06 11.57
CA ASN A 123 1.38 17.25 11.33
C ASN A 123 0.10 18.09 11.29
N ASP A 124 -0.08 19.04 12.20
CA ASP A 124 -1.33 19.82 12.29
C ASP A 124 -1.57 20.67 11.03
N SER A 125 -0.51 21.28 10.48
CA SER A 125 -0.60 22.01 9.22
C SER A 125 -0.91 21.09 8.04
N LEU A 126 -0.31 19.90 7.98
CA LEU A 126 -0.62 18.92 6.94
C LEU A 126 -2.08 18.44 7.00
N LYS A 127 -2.65 18.26 8.19
CA LYS A 127 -4.06 17.94 8.38
C LYS A 127 -4.99 19.04 7.88
N LEU A 128 -4.67 20.30 8.16
CA LEU A 128 -5.43 21.44 7.64
C LEU A 128 -5.38 21.51 6.11
N ILE A 129 -4.20 21.26 5.51
CA ILE A 129 -4.06 21.20 4.06
C ILE A 129 -4.89 20.04 3.49
N ALA A 130 -4.83 18.86 4.11
CA ALA A 130 -5.59 17.69 3.68
C ALA A 130 -7.11 17.96 3.68
N HIS A 131 -7.63 18.57 4.74
CA HIS A 131 -9.02 18.99 4.84
C HIS A 131 -9.39 20.00 3.74
N GLU A 132 -8.60 21.08 3.56
CA GLU A 132 -8.89 22.08 2.51
C GLU A 132 -8.80 21.49 1.10
N LEU A 133 -7.86 20.57 0.85
CA LEU A 133 -7.76 19.86 -0.43
C LEU A 133 -9.01 19.01 -0.69
N LEU A 134 -9.47 18.24 0.30
CA LEU A 134 -10.65 17.40 0.17
C LEU A 134 -11.88 18.25 -0.21
N GLU A 135 -12.20 19.27 0.59
CA GLU A 135 -13.35 20.16 0.37
C GLU A 135 -13.27 20.88 -0.99
N SER A 136 -12.08 21.37 -1.34
CA SER A 136 -11.87 22.09 -2.60
C SER A 136 -11.98 21.17 -3.82
N LEU A 137 -11.47 19.94 -3.74
CA LEU A 137 -11.53 18.98 -4.85
C LEU A 137 -12.94 18.44 -5.02
N LYS A 138 -13.61 18.06 -3.94
CA LYS A 138 -14.98 17.54 -3.94
C LYS A 138 -15.97 18.55 -4.54
N SER A 139 -15.82 19.84 -4.22
CA SER A 139 -16.66 20.91 -4.79
C SER A 139 -16.41 21.21 -6.27
N ASN A 140 -15.27 20.81 -6.82
CA ASN A 140 -14.89 21.08 -8.22
C ASN A 140 -14.92 19.83 -9.11
N VAL A 141 -15.08 18.63 -8.54
CA VAL A 141 -15.00 17.37 -9.27
C VAL A 141 -16.18 17.22 -10.23
N THR A 142 -15.92 16.63 -11.40
CA THR A 142 -16.98 16.18 -12.32
C THR A 142 -16.73 14.71 -12.67
N VAL A 143 -17.77 13.96 -13.05
CA VAL A 143 -17.72 12.49 -13.25
C VAL A 143 -16.55 12.02 -14.12
N ASP A 144 -16.10 12.82 -15.10
CA ASP A 144 -14.99 12.46 -16.02
C ASP A 144 -13.76 13.38 -15.91
N TRP A 145 -13.57 14.07 -14.79
CA TRP A 145 -12.55 15.10 -14.68
C TRP A 145 -11.13 14.56 -14.95
N SER A 146 -10.84 13.31 -14.58
CA SER A 146 -9.52 12.68 -14.75
C SER A 146 -9.21 12.33 -16.20
N HIS A 147 -10.22 12.18 -17.07
CA HIS A 147 -10.00 11.91 -18.49
C HIS A 147 -9.84 13.19 -19.32
N ARG A 148 -10.36 14.33 -18.84
CA ARG A 148 -10.33 15.62 -19.57
C ARG A 148 -9.10 16.45 -19.18
N GLU A 149 -8.24 16.75 -20.14
CA GLU A 149 -7.00 17.50 -19.90
C GLU A 149 -7.24 18.88 -19.28
N SER A 150 -8.26 19.61 -19.75
CA SER A 150 -8.63 20.92 -19.19
C SER A 150 -9.13 20.83 -17.75
N ALA A 151 -9.85 19.76 -17.38
CA ALA A 151 -10.29 19.54 -16.01
C ALA A 151 -9.11 19.17 -15.09
N ARG A 152 -8.23 18.25 -15.53
CA ARG A 152 -6.99 17.94 -14.81
C ARG A 152 -6.09 19.16 -14.61
N ALA A 153 -5.95 20.01 -15.61
CA ALA A 153 -5.17 21.25 -15.51
C ALA A 153 -5.74 22.19 -14.45
N ARG A 154 -7.08 22.36 -14.40
CA ARG A 154 -7.75 23.15 -13.36
C ARG A 154 -7.50 22.58 -11.96
N MET A 155 -7.64 21.27 -11.77
CA MET A 155 -7.36 20.63 -10.48
C MET A 155 -5.91 20.81 -10.05
N ARG A 156 -4.96 20.67 -10.99
CA ARG A 156 -3.55 20.91 -10.72
C ARG A 156 -3.29 22.33 -10.20
N VAL A 157 -3.91 23.33 -10.82
CA VAL A 157 -3.79 24.74 -10.40
C VAL A 157 -4.41 24.96 -9.02
N LEU A 158 -5.56 24.34 -8.75
CA LEU A 158 -6.23 24.40 -7.45
C LEU A 158 -5.35 23.83 -6.32
N VAL A 159 -4.86 22.60 -6.49
CA VAL A 159 -3.95 21.94 -5.52
C VAL A 159 -2.70 22.79 -5.32
N LYS A 160 -2.07 23.26 -6.40
CA LYS A 160 -0.87 24.10 -6.32
C LYS A 160 -1.12 25.40 -5.55
N ARG A 161 -2.30 26.01 -5.70
CA ARG A 161 -2.67 27.22 -4.95
C ARG A 161 -2.80 26.94 -3.46
N ILE A 162 -3.46 25.84 -3.09
CA ILE A 162 -3.64 25.44 -1.69
C ILE A 162 -2.29 25.15 -1.04
N LEU A 163 -1.44 24.34 -1.68
CA LEU A 163 -0.10 24.05 -1.16
C LEU A 163 0.74 25.32 -0.93
N ARG A 164 0.67 26.29 -1.85
CA ARG A 164 1.36 27.58 -1.68
C ARG A 164 0.81 28.43 -0.54
N LYS A 165 -0.51 28.44 -0.34
CA LYS A 165 -1.19 29.18 0.74
C LYS A 165 -0.65 28.76 2.12
N TYR A 166 -0.35 27.47 2.29
CA TYR A 166 0.15 26.91 3.54
C TYR A 166 1.67 26.80 3.63
N GLY A 167 2.41 27.29 2.62
CA GLY A 167 3.88 27.30 2.64
C GLY A 167 4.52 25.94 2.35
N TYR A 168 3.84 25.03 1.64
CA TYR A 168 4.41 23.74 1.28
C TYR A 168 5.71 23.90 0.47
N PRO A 169 6.79 23.17 0.80
CA PRO A 169 8.09 23.35 0.16
C PRO A 169 8.03 23.26 -1.37
N PRO A 170 8.52 24.28 -2.11
CA PRO A 170 8.31 24.40 -3.55
C PRO A 170 9.01 23.31 -4.38
N ASP A 171 10.11 22.76 -3.86
CA ASP A 171 10.85 21.62 -4.39
C ASP A 171 10.04 20.31 -4.33
N LEU A 172 9.13 20.19 -3.36
CA LEU A 172 8.30 19.01 -3.14
C LEU A 172 6.90 19.14 -3.73
N GLN A 173 6.47 20.35 -4.12
CA GLN A 173 5.13 20.63 -4.61
C GLN A 173 4.74 19.76 -5.82
N ASP A 174 5.62 19.59 -6.81
CA ASP A 174 5.24 18.87 -8.04
C ASP A 174 5.04 17.36 -7.81
N ALA A 175 5.73 16.78 -6.81
CA ALA A 175 5.49 15.41 -6.39
C ALA A 175 4.16 15.32 -5.61
N ALA A 176 3.98 16.18 -4.60
CA ALA A 176 2.76 16.23 -3.80
C ALA A 176 1.50 16.44 -4.65
N ILE A 177 1.54 17.36 -5.63
CA ILE A 177 0.43 17.61 -6.56
C ILE A 177 0.06 16.35 -7.33
N ARG A 178 1.04 15.58 -7.81
CA ARG A 178 0.77 14.33 -8.54
C ARG A 178 0.09 13.31 -7.64
N THR A 179 0.59 13.10 -6.44
CA THR A 179 0.03 12.15 -5.47
C THR A 179 -1.38 12.55 -5.05
N VAL A 180 -1.61 13.83 -4.74
CA VAL A 180 -2.93 14.37 -4.37
C VAL A 180 -3.94 14.19 -5.51
N LEU A 181 -3.54 14.42 -6.76
CA LEU A 181 -4.45 14.20 -7.90
C LEU A 181 -4.78 12.73 -8.12
N GLN A 182 -3.83 11.82 -7.92
CA GLN A 182 -4.09 10.37 -7.97
C GLN A 182 -5.05 9.94 -6.85
N GLN A 183 -4.86 10.49 -5.65
CA GLN A 183 -5.74 10.25 -4.52
C GLN A 183 -7.17 10.77 -4.78
N ALA A 184 -7.28 11.97 -5.35
CA ALA A 184 -8.57 12.53 -5.75
C ALA A 184 -9.26 11.70 -6.83
N GLU A 185 -8.52 11.14 -7.77
CA GLU A 185 -9.06 10.27 -8.81
C GLU A 185 -9.64 8.98 -8.23
N ALA A 186 -8.93 8.34 -7.30
CA ALA A 186 -9.42 7.14 -6.61
C ALA A 186 -10.73 7.39 -5.85
N LEU A 187 -10.83 8.53 -5.15
CA LEU A 187 -12.03 8.92 -4.39
C LEU A 187 -13.17 9.48 -5.27
N SER A 188 -12.88 9.97 -6.47
CA SER A 188 -13.88 10.66 -7.30
C SER A 188 -15.10 9.81 -7.65
N SER A 189 -14.93 8.47 -7.73
CA SER A 189 -16.04 7.52 -7.92
C SER A 189 -17.04 7.50 -6.76
N GLN A 190 -16.59 7.86 -5.56
CA GLN A 190 -17.41 7.90 -4.35
C GLN A 190 -18.15 9.24 -4.20
N TRP A 191 -17.58 10.33 -4.74
CA TRP A 191 -18.19 11.66 -4.73
C TRP A 191 -19.29 11.85 -5.78
N ALA A 192 -19.30 11.00 -6.81
CA ALA A 192 -20.21 11.11 -7.95
C ALA A 192 -21.63 10.52 -7.71
N ASN A 193 -21.94 10.08 -6.48
CA ASN A 193 -23.22 9.50 -6.09
C ASN A 193 -24.10 10.47 -5.31
#